data_AF-A0A4V2Z1T6-F1
#
_entry.id   AF-A0A4V2Z1T6-F1
#
_cell.length_a   1.000
_cell.length_b   1.000
_cell.length_c   1.000
_cell.angle_alpha   90.00
_cell.angle_beta   90.00
_cell.angle_gamma   90.00
#
_symmetry.space_group_name_H-M   'P 1'
#
loop_
_entity.id
_entity.type
_entity.pdbx_description
1 polymer ?
#
loop_
_entity_poly.entity_id
_entity_poly.type
_entity_poly.pdbx_seq_one_letter_code
_entity_poly.pdbx_strand_id
1 'polypeptide(L)'
;MKKANVFWVLAAMLFVFYSCVNDKSGNTKLLTKLIETTENGASVTTLFTYNGNKIVKAENGKQQLNYNYTNGLISKIITKNKSDQSIITVDYNYQNEKLIRVKSSDNYWINFIHNTDGTIAYERFTLNANNQEVKLYHGIISFKDGNLIKDKRILDDTAVGIVTTKNVSFEYDSKKNPMHSILGFDKLVDQNQLMSINNSVINVVENSTTNALDQITSSARLYKSTFEYDTDDYPTVQINENTTGNTGYLKSEYFY
;
A
#
# COMPACT_ATOMS: atom_id res chain seq x y z
N MET A 1 61.33 33.95 30.35
CA MET A 1 60.76 32.76 29.68
C MET A 1 59.36 32.52 30.20
N LYS A 2 58.34 32.65 29.35
CA LYS A 2 57.02 31.99 29.38
C LYS A 2 56.19 32.60 28.24
N LYS A 3 56.32 32.01 27.05
CA LYS A 3 55.39 32.16 25.94
C LYS A 3 54.68 30.83 25.81
N ALA A 4 53.38 30.79 26.05
CA ALA A 4 52.47 29.77 25.53
C ALA A 4 51.03 30.23 25.79
N ASN A 5 50.12 29.80 24.90
CA ASN A 5 48.67 29.82 25.01
C ASN A 5 47.92 30.98 24.33
N VAL A 6 48.07 31.12 23.01
CA VAL A 6 47.04 31.78 22.17
C VAL A 6 46.82 30.99 20.85
N PHE A 7 46.96 29.66 20.85
CA PHE A 7 46.81 28.86 19.61
C PHE A 7 45.69 27.81 19.65
N TRP A 8 44.68 28.00 20.51
CA TRP A 8 43.58 27.05 20.66
C TRP A 8 42.18 27.68 20.61
N VAL A 9 42.05 28.88 20.03
CA VAL A 9 40.73 29.52 19.81
C VAL A 9 40.41 29.72 18.32
N LEU A 10 41.39 29.58 17.43
CA LEU A 10 41.19 29.79 15.98
C LEU A 10 40.89 28.51 15.17
N ALA A 11 40.88 27.33 15.80
CA ALA A 11 40.57 26.05 15.12
C ALA A 11 39.11 25.61 15.30
N ALA A 12 38.34 26.27 16.17
CA ALA A 12 36.95 25.91 16.46
C ALA A 12 35.91 26.69 15.62
N MET A 13 36.34 27.63 14.76
CA MET A 13 35.46 28.50 13.97
C MET A 13 35.39 28.20 12.47
N LEU A 14 35.95 27.05 12.02
CA LEU A 14 35.96 26.67 10.60
C LEU A 14 35.00 25.53 10.23
N PHE A 15 34.16 25.04 11.16
CA PHE A 15 33.21 23.96 10.88
C PHE A 15 31.73 24.38 10.75
N VAL A 16 31.42 25.69 10.67
CA VAL A 16 30.02 26.17 10.60
C VAL A 16 29.52 26.40 9.16
N PHE A 17 30.23 25.95 8.12
CA PHE A 17 29.84 26.21 6.72
C PHE A 17 29.61 24.97 5.83
N TYR A 18 29.24 23.82 6.40
CA TYR A 18 28.78 22.66 5.63
C TYR A 18 27.35 22.26 6.00
N SER A 19 26.40 23.20 5.90
CA SER A 19 24.97 22.83 5.76
C SER A 19 24.25 23.77 4.79
N CYS A 20 24.77 23.86 3.58
CA CYS A 20 23.94 24.04 2.39
C CYS A 20 24.26 22.87 1.47
N VAL A 21 23.87 21.65 1.89
CA VAL A 21 23.36 20.73 0.87
C VAL A 21 22.17 21.45 0.29
N ASN A 22 22.20 21.70 -1.01
CA ASN A 22 21.02 22.07 -1.76
C ASN A 22 19.95 21.04 -1.40
N ASP A 23 19.06 21.41 -0.48
CA ASP A 23 17.74 20.85 -0.45
C ASP A 23 17.20 21.19 -1.84
N LYS A 24 17.30 20.22 -2.75
CA LYS A 24 16.22 20.03 -3.71
C LYS A 24 15.03 19.79 -2.81
N SER A 25 14.40 20.87 -2.35
CA SER A 25 13.07 20.88 -1.78
C SER A 25 12.15 20.50 -2.94
N GLY A 26 12.25 19.24 -3.36
CA GLY A 26 11.38 18.66 -4.36
C GLY A 26 10.02 18.72 -3.72
N ASN A 27 9.21 19.68 -4.16
CA ASN A 27 7.84 19.82 -3.70
C ASN A 27 7.18 18.45 -3.85
N THR A 28 6.77 17.86 -2.73
CA THR A 28 6.02 16.60 -2.73
C THR A 28 4.81 16.77 -3.64
N LYS A 29 4.72 15.93 -4.68
CA LYS A 29 3.60 15.97 -5.62
C LYS A 29 2.47 15.09 -5.08
N LEU A 30 1.26 15.62 -5.09
CA LEU A 30 0.04 14.90 -4.71
C LEU A 30 -0.74 14.60 -5.98
N LEU A 31 -1.13 13.34 -6.17
CA LEU A 31 -1.91 12.94 -7.33
C LEU A 31 -3.28 13.62 -7.27
N THR A 32 -3.60 14.48 -8.24
CA THR A 32 -4.89 15.19 -8.30
C THR A 32 -5.90 14.51 -9.22
N LYS A 33 -5.42 13.78 -10.24
CA LYS A 33 -6.27 13.03 -11.17
C LYS A 33 -5.55 11.76 -11.65
N LEU A 34 -6.32 10.69 -11.77
CA LEU A 34 -5.92 9.42 -12.38
C LEU A 34 -6.89 9.07 -13.49
N ILE A 35 -6.37 8.74 -14.67
CA ILE A 35 -7.18 8.24 -15.79
C ILE A 35 -6.75 6.81 -16.05
N GLU A 36 -7.66 5.86 -15.85
CA GLU A 36 -7.43 4.44 -16.13
C GLU A 36 -8.20 4.06 -17.39
N THR A 37 -7.49 3.55 -18.40
CA THR A 37 -8.04 3.16 -19.70
C THR A 37 -7.77 1.69 -19.94
N THR A 38 -8.85 0.93 -20.13
CA THR A 38 -8.79 -0.48 -20.53
C THR A 38 -8.39 -0.60 -22.00
N GLU A 39 -7.90 -1.76 -22.41
CA GLU A 39 -7.56 -2.06 -23.81
C GLU A 39 -8.71 -1.74 -24.81
N ASN A 40 -9.97 -1.92 -24.40
CA ASN A 40 -11.14 -1.61 -25.24
C ASN A 40 -11.45 -0.10 -25.35
N GLY A 41 -10.59 0.77 -24.81
CA GLY A 41 -10.74 2.22 -24.81
C GLY A 41 -11.71 2.76 -23.76
N ALA A 42 -12.38 1.91 -22.99
CA ALA A 42 -13.21 2.37 -21.87
C ALA A 42 -12.32 2.97 -20.79
N SER A 43 -12.64 4.19 -20.35
CA SER A 43 -11.86 4.93 -19.37
C SER A 43 -12.66 5.30 -18.13
N VAL A 44 -11.97 5.37 -17.00
CA VAL A 44 -12.47 5.89 -15.73
C VAL A 44 -11.54 6.99 -15.27
N THR A 45 -12.09 8.14 -14.95
CA THR A 45 -11.34 9.24 -14.33
C THR A 45 -11.66 9.28 -12.83
N THR A 46 -10.62 9.26 -12.01
CA THR A 46 -10.69 9.47 -10.56
C THR A 46 -10.05 10.80 -10.21
N LEU A 47 -10.78 11.64 -9.46
CA LEU A 47 -10.30 12.93 -8.96
C LEU A 47 -10.01 12.82 -7.46
N PHE A 48 -8.94 13.47 -7.03
CA PHE A 48 -8.49 13.47 -5.64
C PHE A 48 -8.53 14.89 -5.08
N THR A 49 -9.04 15.04 -3.86
CA THR A 49 -9.10 16.33 -3.16
C THR A 49 -8.33 16.22 -1.85
N TYR A 50 -7.59 17.27 -1.49
CA TYR A 50 -6.72 17.29 -0.34
C TYR A 50 -6.97 18.49 0.58
N ASN A 51 -6.58 18.34 1.85
CA ASN A 51 -6.34 19.43 2.78
C ASN A 51 -4.88 19.32 3.26
N GLY A 52 -3.99 20.15 2.70
CA GLY A 52 -2.55 19.92 2.80
C GLY A 52 -2.17 18.61 2.10
N ASN A 53 -1.44 17.73 2.79
CA ASN A 53 -1.12 16.37 2.31
C ASN A 53 -2.10 15.29 2.79
N LYS A 54 -3.20 15.66 3.46
CA LYS A 54 -4.28 14.73 3.82
C LYS A 54 -5.23 14.60 2.64
N ILE A 55 -5.39 13.39 2.11
CA ILE A 55 -6.47 13.12 1.14
C ILE A 55 -7.79 13.24 1.89
N VAL A 56 -8.75 14.02 1.39
CA VAL A 56 -10.08 14.12 2.02
C VAL A 56 -11.14 13.40 1.20
N LYS A 57 -10.91 13.28 -0.11
CA LYS A 57 -11.86 12.67 -1.04
C LYS A 57 -11.14 12.07 -2.24
N ALA A 58 -11.61 10.91 -2.70
CA ALA A 58 -11.37 10.39 -4.04
C ALA A 58 -12.71 10.06 -4.68
N GLU A 59 -12.93 10.42 -5.94
CA GLU A 59 -14.20 10.11 -6.60
C GLU A 59 -14.06 9.85 -8.09
N ASN A 60 -14.91 8.98 -8.61
CA ASN A 60 -15.07 8.73 -10.03
C ASN A 60 -16.56 8.66 -10.39
N GLY A 61 -16.87 8.23 -11.62
CA GLY A 61 -18.26 8.10 -12.08
C GLY A 61 -19.11 7.09 -11.30
N LYS A 62 -18.49 6.12 -10.61
CA LYS A 62 -19.19 5.02 -9.91
C LYS A 62 -19.27 5.20 -8.41
N GLN A 63 -18.27 5.81 -7.79
CA GLN A 63 -18.19 5.89 -6.34
C GLN A 63 -17.48 7.15 -5.85
N GLN A 64 -17.71 7.47 -4.58
CA GLN A 64 -17.00 8.50 -3.83
C GLN A 64 -16.45 7.89 -2.53
N LEU A 65 -15.18 8.13 -2.25
CA LEU A 65 -14.50 7.77 -1.01
C LEU A 65 -14.23 9.05 -0.23
N ASN A 66 -14.56 9.07 1.06
CA ASN A 66 -14.21 10.14 1.99
C ASN A 66 -13.28 9.59 3.08
N TYR A 67 -12.25 10.36 3.42
CA TYR A 67 -11.20 9.96 4.34
C TYR A 67 -11.24 10.82 5.59
N ASN A 68 -11.31 10.18 6.75
CA ASN A 68 -11.27 10.85 8.04
C ASN A 68 -9.96 10.53 8.75
N TYR A 69 -9.50 11.48 9.56
CA TYR A 69 -8.22 11.41 10.24
C TYR A 69 -8.37 11.57 11.74
N THR A 70 -7.52 10.86 12.48
CA THR A 70 -7.29 11.07 13.92
C THR A 70 -5.78 11.13 14.13
N ASN A 71 -5.28 12.20 14.74
CA ASN A 71 -3.85 12.39 15.03
C ASN A 71 -2.91 12.17 13.82
N GLY A 72 -3.33 12.59 12.62
CA GLY A 72 -2.54 12.44 11.40
C GLY A 72 -2.62 11.06 10.73
N LEU A 73 -3.34 10.11 11.32
CA LEU A 73 -3.59 8.77 10.76
C LEU A 73 -4.97 8.70 10.12
N ILE A 74 -5.12 7.99 9.00
CA ILE A 74 -6.43 7.72 8.39
C ILE A 74 -7.19 6.79 9.32
N SER A 75 -8.22 7.27 10.00
CA SER A 75 -9.00 6.50 10.97
C SER A 75 -10.25 5.87 10.37
N LYS A 76 -10.72 6.36 9.22
CA LYS A 76 -11.92 5.84 8.55
C LYS A 76 -11.94 6.18 7.06
N ILE A 77 -12.39 5.23 6.25
CA ILE A 77 -12.72 5.44 4.83
C ILE A 77 -14.21 5.11 4.65
N ILE A 78 -14.95 6.03 4.03
CA ILE A 78 -16.37 5.88 3.72
C ILE A 78 -16.53 5.84 2.21
N THR A 79 -16.91 4.67 1.69
CA THR A 79 -17.20 4.46 0.26
C THR A 79 -18.69 4.55 0.04
N LYS A 80 -19.11 5.46 -0.83
CA LYS A 80 -20.48 5.62 -1.29
C LYS A 80 -20.58 5.24 -2.77
N ASN A 81 -21.40 4.24 -3.07
CA ASN A 81 -21.74 3.89 -4.45
C ASN A 81 -22.74 4.93 -5.00
N LYS A 82 -22.46 5.51 -6.18
CA LYS A 82 -23.29 6.55 -6.79
C LYS A 82 -24.54 6.00 -7.49
N SER A 83 -24.55 4.71 -7.80
CA SER A 83 -25.69 4.03 -8.46
C SER A 83 -26.78 3.68 -7.46
N ASP A 84 -26.46 2.88 -6.43
CA ASP A 84 -27.43 2.37 -5.46
C ASP A 84 -27.43 3.12 -4.11
N GLN A 85 -26.55 4.12 -3.96
CA GLN A 85 -26.38 4.91 -2.73
C GLN A 85 -25.92 4.10 -1.51
N SER A 86 -25.51 2.84 -1.70
CA SER A 86 -24.96 2.01 -0.61
C SER A 86 -23.69 2.63 -0.04
N ILE A 87 -23.50 2.44 1.26
CA ILE A 87 -22.38 2.98 2.03
C ILE A 87 -21.65 1.83 2.70
N ILE A 88 -20.35 1.73 2.43
CA ILE A 88 -19.43 0.85 3.14
C ILE A 88 -18.48 1.73 3.94
N THR A 89 -18.31 1.42 5.22
CA THR A 89 -17.36 2.11 6.10
C THR A 89 -16.28 1.13 6.52
N VAL A 90 -15.03 1.56 6.44
CA VAL A 90 -13.87 0.85 6.96
C VAL A 90 -13.22 1.71 8.04
N ASP A 91 -13.20 1.20 9.26
CA ASP A 91 -12.58 1.80 10.44
C ASP A 91 -11.18 1.23 10.67
N TYR A 92 -10.21 2.11 10.94
CA TYR A 92 -8.81 1.79 11.18
C TYR A 92 -8.42 2.16 12.61
N ASN A 93 -7.91 1.18 13.35
CA ASN A 93 -7.54 1.34 14.75
C ASN A 93 -6.05 1.13 14.93
N TYR A 94 -5.43 2.01 15.71
CA TYR A 94 -3.99 2.08 15.88
C TYR A 94 -3.59 2.00 17.35
N GLN A 95 -2.40 1.46 17.59
CA GLN A 95 -1.70 1.53 18.87
C GLN A 95 -0.26 1.93 18.58
N ASN A 96 0.23 3.01 19.20
CA ASN A 96 1.57 3.55 18.95
C ASN A 96 1.85 3.72 17.44
N GLU A 97 0.90 4.33 16.71
CA GLU A 97 0.94 4.56 15.25
C GLU A 97 0.98 3.30 14.37
N LYS A 98 0.91 2.12 14.96
CA LYS A 98 0.84 0.84 14.26
C LYS A 98 -0.62 0.40 14.09
N LEU A 99 -1.02 0.06 12.87
CA LEU A 99 -2.37 -0.46 12.60
C LEU A 99 -2.53 -1.81 13.30
N ILE A 100 -3.51 -1.93 14.19
CA ILE A 100 -3.81 -3.16 14.94
C ILE A 100 -5.11 -3.80 14.52
N ARG A 101 -6.05 -3.04 13.95
CA ARG A 101 -7.33 -3.57 13.50
C ARG A 101 -7.96 -2.77 12.38
N VAL A 102 -8.49 -3.48 11.40
CA VAL A 102 -9.41 -2.96 10.37
C VAL A 102 -10.78 -3.58 10.61
N LYS A 103 -11.85 -2.79 10.61
CA LYS A 103 -13.22 -3.29 10.72
C LYS A 103 -14.08 -2.67 9.63
N SER A 104 -14.83 -3.49 8.91
CA SER A 104 -15.66 -3.04 7.80
C SER A 104 -17.14 -3.31 8.08
N SER A 105 -18.01 -2.42 7.58
CA SER A 105 -19.47 -2.53 7.75
C SER A 105 -20.11 -3.63 6.90
N ASP A 106 -19.35 -4.27 6.01
CA ASP A 106 -19.71 -5.46 5.24
C ASP A 106 -19.34 -6.77 5.97
N ASN A 107 -19.28 -6.72 7.31
CA ASN A 107 -19.14 -7.86 8.21
C ASN A 107 -17.79 -8.58 8.19
N TYR A 108 -16.69 -7.93 7.82
CA TYR A 108 -15.34 -8.46 8.04
C TYR A 108 -14.47 -7.58 8.94
N TRP A 109 -13.45 -8.19 9.54
CA TRP A 109 -12.37 -7.46 10.22
C TRP A 109 -11.04 -8.19 10.07
N ILE A 110 -9.96 -7.45 10.28
CA ILE A 110 -8.58 -7.96 10.26
C ILE A 110 -7.90 -7.50 11.54
N ASN A 111 -7.24 -8.41 12.25
CA ASN A 111 -6.38 -8.10 13.38
C ASN A 111 -4.92 -8.20 12.95
N PHE A 112 -4.06 -7.32 13.46
CA PHE A 112 -2.64 -7.25 13.11
C PHE A 112 -1.77 -7.30 14.37
N ILE A 113 -0.66 -8.02 14.27
CA ILE A 113 0.38 -8.13 15.30
C ILE A 113 1.72 -7.77 14.66
N HIS A 114 2.37 -6.73 15.21
CA HIS A 114 3.66 -6.24 14.72
C HIS A 114 4.78 -6.93 15.48
N ASN A 115 5.55 -7.77 14.79
CA ASN A 115 6.61 -8.57 15.38
C ASN A 115 7.91 -7.78 15.54
N THR A 116 8.81 -8.25 16.39
CA THR A 116 10.12 -7.62 16.64
C THR A 116 11.08 -7.76 15.46
N ASP A 117 10.85 -8.72 14.57
CA ASP A 117 11.63 -8.94 13.35
C ASP A 117 11.21 -8.04 12.18
N GLY A 118 10.24 -7.14 12.40
CA GLY A 118 9.72 -6.22 11.39
C GLY A 118 8.61 -6.81 10.50
N THR A 119 8.23 -8.07 10.69
CA THR A 119 7.06 -8.65 10.01
C THR A 119 5.76 -8.28 10.72
N ILE A 120 4.63 -8.41 10.00
CA ILE A 120 3.30 -8.22 10.56
C ILE A 120 2.51 -9.51 10.35
N ALA A 121 2.13 -10.18 11.44
CA ALA A 121 1.17 -11.28 11.40
C ALA A 121 -0.26 -10.72 11.40
N TYR A 122 -1.18 -11.42 10.74
CA TYR A 122 -2.56 -10.97 10.69
C TYR A 122 -3.56 -12.12 10.51
N GLU A 123 -4.81 -11.84 10.86
CA GLU A 123 -5.92 -12.79 10.76
C GLU A 123 -7.15 -12.04 10.25
N ARG A 124 -7.83 -12.57 9.22
CA ARG A 124 -9.08 -12.03 8.69
C ARG A 124 -10.25 -12.91 9.09
N PHE A 125 -11.32 -12.26 9.52
CA PHE A 125 -12.56 -12.89 9.96
C PHE A 125 -13.76 -12.31 9.24
N THR A 126 -14.86 -13.06 9.25
CA THR A 126 -16.19 -12.63 8.81
C THR A 126 -17.27 -13.17 9.75
N LEU A 127 -18.50 -12.72 9.56
CA LEU A 127 -19.69 -13.38 10.11
C LEU A 127 -20.30 -14.31 9.07
N ASN A 128 -20.65 -15.53 9.47
CA ASN A 128 -21.46 -16.44 8.64
C ASN A 128 -22.96 -16.07 8.69
N ALA A 129 -23.79 -16.82 7.97
CA ALA A 129 -25.25 -16.60 7.94
C ALA A 129 -25.95 -16.70 9.32
N ASN A 130 -25.31 -17.34 10.30
CA ASN A 130 -25.80 -17.49 11.68
C ASN A 130 -25.19 -16.44 12.63
N ASN A 131 -24.54 -15.39 12.11
CA ASN A 131 -23.80 -14.38 12.87
C ASN A 131 -22.68 -14.96 13.75
N GLN A 132 -22.12 -16.10 13.38
CA GLN A 132 -20.96 -16.68 14.05
C GLN A 132 -19.69 -16.22 13.36
N GLU A 133 -18.67 -15.96 14.17
CA GLU A 133 -17.34 -15.62 13.69
C GLU A 133 -16.69 -16.80 12.96
N VAL A 134 -16.17 -16.53 11.77
CA VAL A 134 -15.40 -17.47 10.97
C VAL A 134 -14.07 -16.82 10.60
N LYS A 135 -12.97 -17.48 10.92
CA LYS A 135 -11.64 -17.10 10.42
C LYS A 135 -11.54 -17.56 8.97
N LEU A 136 -11.29 -16.63 8.06
CA LEU A 136 -11.15 -16.91 6.62
C LEU A 136 -9.71 -17.30 6.28
N TYR A 137 -8.75 -16.56 6.81
CA TYR A 137 -7.33 -16.82 6.61
C TYR A 137 -6.48 -16.07 7.63
N HIS A 138 -5.26 -16.54 7.79
CA HIS A 138 -4.19 -15.85 8.49
C HIS A 138 -2.93 -15.77 7.62
N GLY A 139 -2.02 -14.88 7.99
CA GLY A 139 -0.82 -14.66 7.22
C GLY A 139 0.26 -13.83 7.88
N ILE A 140 1.34 -13.65 7.14
CA ILE A 140 2.49 -12.83 7.50
C ILE A 140 2.85 -11.93 6.32
N ILE A 141 3.04 -10.65 6.63
CA ILE A 141 3.46 -9.59 5.73
C ILE A 141 4.91 -9.25 6.06
N SER A 142 5.76 -9.17 5.04
CA SER A 142 7.19 -8.87 5.19
C SER A 142 7.56 -7.62 4.39
N PHE A 143 8.41 -6.80 5.00
CA PHE A 143 8.85 -5.53 4.43
C PHE A 143 10.35 -5.50 4.22
N LYS A 144 10.78 -4.70 3.26
CA LYS A 144 12.18 -4.33 3.07
C LYS A 144 12.26 -2.93 2.50
N ASP A 145 13.12 -2.09 3.07
CA ASP A 145 13.38 -0.73 2.60
C ASP A 145 12.10 0.12 2.42
N GLY A 146 11.11 -0.05 3.30
CA GLY A 146 9.82 0.66 3.23
C GLY A 146 8.81 0.10 2.20
N ASN A 147 9.14 -1.01 1.53
CA ASN A 147 8.27 -1.67 0.56
C ASN A 147 7.76 -3.01 1.09
N LEU A 148 6.51 -3.33 0.78
CA LEU A 148 5.93 -4.67 0.99
C LEU A 148 6.53 -5.67 0.00
N ILE A 149 7.37 -6.59 0.46
CA ILE A 149 8.04 -7.57 -0.43
C ILE A 149 7.33 -8.91 -0.52
N LYS A 150 6.55 -9.27 0.52
CA LYS A 150 5.88 -10.57 0.56
C LYS A 150 4.63 -10.56 1.44
N ASP A 151 3.60 -11.23 0.98
CA ASP A 151 2.41 -11.58 1.76
C ASP A 151 2.14 -13.09 1.61
N LYS A 152 2.26 -13.82 2.72
CA LYS A 152 1.99 -15.27 2.78
C LYS A 152 0.70 -15.50 3.56
N ARG A 153 -0.25 -16.19 2.94
CA ARG A 153 -1.58 -16.50 3.48
C ARG A 153 -1.82 -17.99 3.53
N ILE A 154 -2.55 -18.43 4.54
CA ILE A 154 -3.10 -19.78 4.70
C ILE A 154 -4.60 -19.61 4.90
N LEU A 155 -5.40 -20.29 4.08
CA LEU A 155 -6.86 -20.28 4.20
C LEU A 155 -7.28 -21.19 5.35
N ASP A 156 -8.15 -20.67 6.21
CA ASP A 156 -8.69 -21.37 7.38
C ASP A 156 -10.12 -21.88 7.13
N ASP A 157 -10.77 -21.44 6.06
CA ASP A 157 -12.14 -21.83 5.66
C ASP A 157 -12.17 -23.01 4.67
N THR A 158 -11.13 -23.85 4.67
CA THR A 158 -11.03 -25.05 3.83
C THR A 158 -11.64 -26.28 4.50
N ALA A 159 -11.94 -27.31 3.69
CA ALA A 159 -12.38 -28.59 4.22
C ALA A 159 -11.27 -29.26 5.06
N VAL A 160 -11.68 -30.12 6.00
CA VAL A 160 -10.77 -30.86 6.87
C VAL A 160 -9.72 -31.62 6.04
N GLY A 161 -8.44 -31.48 6.41
CA GLY A 161 -7.32 -32.12 5.71
C GLY A 161 -6.89 -31.41 4.43
N ILE A 162 -7.47 -30.25 4.09
CA ILE A 162 -7.04 -29.43 2.95
C ILE A 162 -6.33 -28.18 3.45
N VAL A 163 -5.10 -27.96 2.98
CA VAL A 163 -4.34 -26.74 3.24
C VAL A 163 -4.17 -25.97 1.94
N THR A 164 -4.74 -24.78 1.87
CA THR A 164 -4.54 -23.86 0.75
C THR A 164 -3.71 -22.67 1.19
N THR A 165 -2.67 -22.38 0.43
CA THR A 165 -1.77 -21.25 0.65
C THR A 165 -1.76 -20.33 -0.56
N LYS A 166 -1.61 -19.03 -0.29
CA LYS A 166 -1.37 -18.00 -1.30
C LYS A 166 -0.15 -17.20 -0.90
N ASN A 167 0.85 -17.16 -1.77
CA ASN A 167 2.01 -16.29 -1.61
C ASN A 167 1.94 -15.20 -2.68
N VAL A 168 2.15 -13.96 -2.27
CA VAL A 168 2.36 -12.85 -3.18
C VAL A 168 3.72 -12.24 -2.90
N SER A 169 4.56 -12.12 -3.92
CA SER A 169 5.84 -11.41 -3.83
C SER A 169 5.87 -10.23 -4.78
N PHE A 170 6.64 -9.23 -4.40
CA PHE A 170 6.67 -7.93 -5.07
C PHE A 170 8.13 -7.52 -5.34
N GLU A 171 8.37 -6.99 -6.53
CA GLU A 171 9.61 -6.28 -6.87
C GLU A 171 9.29 -4.84 -7.24
N TYR A 172 10.20 -3.94 -6.89
CA TYR A 172 10.02 -2.51 -7.01
C TYR A 172 11.14 -1.89 -7.83
N ASP A 173 10.84 -0.76 -8.46
CA ASP A 173 11.87 0.15 -8.92
C ASP A 173 12.35 1.08 -7.80
N SER A 174 13.15 2.08 -8.16
CA SER A 174 13.66 3.11 -7.25
C SER A 174 12.87 4.43 -7.28
N LYS A 175 11.71 4.46 -7.95
CA LYS A 175 10.91 5.66 -8.23
C LYS A 175 9.75 5.80 -7.25
N LYS A 176 9.17 6.99 -7.14
CA LYS A 176 8.22 7.30 -6.06
C LYS A 176 6.84 6.72 -6.33
N ASN A 177 6.24 6.10 -5.33
CA ASN A 177 4.81 5.77 -5.34
C ASN A 177 3.96 7.03 -5.07
N PRO A 178 2.98 7.35 -5.93
CA PRO A 178 2.10 8.52 -5.73
C PRO A 178 1.32 8.49 -4.40
N MET A 179 0.90 7.31 -3.94
CA MET A 179 0.10 7.18 -2.73
C MET A 179 0.94 7.36 -1.45
N HIS A 180 2.25 7.11 -1.51
CA HIS A 180 3.14 7.27 -0.36
C HIS A 180 3.31 8.75 0.07
N SER A 181 3.00 9.69 -0.83
CA SER A 181 3.03 11.13 -0.51
C SER A 181 1.83 11.59 0.34
N ILE A 182 0.81 10.73 0.51
CA ILE A 182 -0.39 11.01 1.28
C ILE A 182 -0.14 10.71 2.76
N LEU A 183 -0.42 11.69 3.64
CA LEU A 183 -0.22 11.53 5.07
C LEU A 183 -0.99 10.32 5.62
N GLY A 184 -0.27 9.44 6.32
CA GLY A 184 -0.81 8.27 7.02
C GLY A 184 -1.20 7.10 6.12
N PHE A 185 -1.05 7.21 4.79
CA PHE A 185 -1.39 6.13 3.87
C PHE A 185 -0.41 4.95 3.98
N ASP A 186 0.85 5.23 4.32
CA ASP A 186 1.89 4.24 4.63
C ASP A 186 1.54 3.33 5.81
N LYS A 187 0.56 3.71 6.65
CA LYS A 187 0.10 2.92 7.79
C LYS A 187 -1.04 1.95 7.45
N LEU A 188 -1.59 2.00 6.23
CA LEU A 188 -2.71 1.17 5.80
C LEU A 188 -2.22 -0.16 5.21
N VAL A 189 -1.79 -1.07 6.08
CA VAL A 189 -1.15 -2.34 5.69
C VAL A 189 -2.07 -3.24 4.83
N ASP A 190 -3.38 -3.09 4.95
CA ASP A 190 -4.39 -3.79 4.16
C ASP A 190 -4.51 -3.27 2.71
N GLN A 191 -3.87 -2.14 2.38
CA GLN A 191 -3.82 -1.56 1.03
C GLN A 191 -2.68 -2.12 0.16
N ASN A 192 -2.01 -3.18 0.63
CA ASN A 192 -1.02 -3.95 -0.13
C ASN A 192 0.11 -3.05 -0.69
N GLN A 193 0.54 -3.24 -1.95
CA GLN A 193 1.65 -2.49 -2.53
C GLN A 193 1.40 -0.98 -2.67
N LEU A 194 0.16 -0.50 -2.52
CA LEU A 194 -0.14 0.92 -2.61
C LEU A 194 0.48 1.73 -1.47
N MET A 195 0.72 1.14 -0.29
CA MET A 195 1.41 1.82 0.83
C MET A 195 2.94 1.87 0.70
N SER A 196 3.50 1.05 -0.19
CA SER A 196 4.96 0.96 -0.41
C SER A 196 5.54 2.28 -0.90
N ILE A 197 6.80 2.57 -0.54
CA ILE A 197 7.47 3.82 -0.94
C ILE A 197 7.78 3.89 -2.44
N ASN A 198 7.98 2.74 -3.09
CA ASN A 198 8.29 2.65 -4.52
C ASN A 198 7.16 2.01 -5.34
N ASN A 199 7.26 2.11 -6.67
CA ASN A 199 6.31 1.50 -7.59
C ASN A 199 6.61 0.00 -7.77
N SER A 200 5.60 -0.85 -7.57
CA SER A 200 5.73 -2.28 -7.86
C SER A 200 5.76 -2.48 -9.38
N VAL A 201 6.82 -3.13 -9.87
CA VAL A 201 7.04 -3.44 -11.29
C VAL A 201 6.74 -4.89 -11.62
N ILE A 202 6.88 -5.79 -10.62
CA ILE A 202 6.59 -7.21 -10.76
C ILE A 202 5.83 -7.68 -9.54
N ASN A 203 4.74 -8.42 -9.77
CA ASN A 203 4.04 -9.16 -8.72
C ASN A 203 3.92 -10.63 -9.16
N VAL A 204 4.28 -11.56 -8.28
CA VAL A 204 4.07 -12.99 -8.50
C VAL A 204 3.06 -13.49 -7.49
N VAL A 205 1.98 -14.09 -7.98
CA VAL A 205 0.94 -14.72 -7.15
C VAL A 205 1.04 -16.22 -7.32
N GLU A 206 1.42 -16.92 -6.26
CA GLU A 206 1.52 -18.37 -6.21
C GLU A 206 0.41 -18.92 -5.32
N ASN A 207 -0.34 -19.90 -5.82
CA ASN A 207 -1.32 -20.64 -5.04
C ASN A 207 -0.90 -22.10 -4.97
N SER A 208 -1.05 -22.71 -3.81
CA SER A 208 -0.80 -24.14 -3.64
C SER A 208 -1.85 -24.74 -2.70
N THR A 209 -2.43 -25.87 -3.11
CA THR A 209 -3.38 -26.63 -2.30
C THR A 209 -2.83 -28.04 -2.11
N THR A 210 -2.69 -28.44 -0.85
CA THR A 210 -2.44 -29.83 -0.46
C THR A 210 -3.77 -30.44 -0.03
N ASN A 211 -4.18 -31.55 -0.65
CA ASN A 211 -5.40 -32.24 -0.29
C ASN A 211 -5.17 -33.27 0.84
N ALA A 212 -6.23 -33.94 1.29
CA ALA A 212 -6.18 -34.91 2.39
C ALA A 212 -5.38 -36.20 2.06
N LEU A 213 -4.94 -36.36 0.81
CA LEU A 213 -4.07 -37.46 0.34
C LEU A 213 -2.63 -36.99 0.09
N ASP A 214 -2.26 -35.82 0.63
CA ASP A 214 -0.96 -35.16 0.45
C ASP A 214 -0.59 -34.84 -1.01
N GLN A 215 -1.58 -34.80 -1.93
CA GLN A 215 -1.35 -34.39 -3.30
C GLN A 215 -1.38 -32.86 -3.40
N ILE A 216 -0.41 -32.31 -4.14
CA ILE A 216 -0.21 -30.87 -4.28
C ILE A 216 -0.62 -30.42 -5.68
N THR A 217 -1.52 -29.44 -5.74
CA THR A 217 -1.81 -28.67 -6.95
C THR A 217 -1.33 -27.25 -6.77
N SER A 218 -0.56 -26.74 -7.72
CA SER A 218 0.01 -25.39 -7.64
C SER A 218 -0.18 -24.60 -8.93
N SER A 219 -0.25 -23.28 -8.81
CA SER A 219 -0.28 -22.34 -9.93
C SER A 219 0.47 -21.07 -9.59
N ALA A 220 1.03 -20.43 -10.61
CA ALA A 220 1.67 -19.12 -10.48
C ALA A 220 1.15 -18.17 -11.57
N ARG A 221 0.97 -16.90 -11.21
CA ARG A 221 0.65 -15.82 -12.14
C ARG A 221 1.62 -14.67 -11.94
N LEU A 222 2.16 -14.18 -13.03
CA LEU A 222 3.05 -13.03 -13.08
C LEU A 222 2.26 -11.81 -13.58
N TYR A 223 2.44 -10.69 -12.90
CA TYR A 223 1.91 -9.39 -13.29
C TYR A 223 3.07 -8.43 -13.44
N LYS A 224 3.12 -7.73 -14.57
CA LYS A 224 4.18 -6.77 -14.86
C LYS A 224 3.60 -5.37 -15.06
N SER A 225 4.28 -4.40 -14.49
CA SER A 225 3.98 -2.98 -14.68
C SER A 225 5.19 -2.29 -15.29
N THR A 226 4.96 -1.50 -16.33
CA THR A 226 5.96 -0.56 -16.86
C THR A 226 5.51 0.86 -16.58
N PHE A 227 6.47 1.75 -16.35
CA PHE A 227 6.19 3.12 -15.96
C PHE A 227 7.02 4.11 -16.77
N GLU A 228 6.40 5.26 -17.04
CA GLU A 228 7.09 6.48 -17.43
C GLU A 228 7.07 7.47 -16.27
N TYR A 229 8.10 8.31 -16.18
CA TYR A 229 8.35 9.19 -15.04
C TYR A 229 8.56 10.62 -15.47
N ASP A 230 8.18 11.56 -14.61
CA ASP A 230 8.60 12.95 -14.72
C ASP A 230 10.02 13.17 -14.17
N THR A 231 10.48 14.42 -14.22
CA THR A 231 11.83 14.81 -13.74
C THR A 231 12.02 14.70 -12.23
N ASP A 232 10.93 14.54 -11.47
CA ASP A 232 10.92 14.42 -10.01
C ASP A 232 10.70 12.96 -9.55
N ASP A 233 10.82 12.00 -10.47
CA ASP A 233 10.66 10.56 -10.28
C ASP A 233 9.24 10.10 -9.89
N TYR A 234 8.21 10.91 -10.19
CA TYR A 234 6.82 10.51 -10.05
C TYR A 234 6.27 9.90 -11.35
N PRO A 235 5.48 8.81 -11.29
CA PRO A 235 4.97 8.17 -12.49
C PRO A 235 3.99 9.08 -13.21
N THR A 236 4.08 9.17 -14.53
CA THR A 236 3.14 9.88 -15.40
C THR A 236 2.26 8.91 -16.19
N VAL A 237 2.82 7.75 -16.54
CA VAL A 237 2.12 6.65 -17.20
C VAL A 237 2.48 5.32 -16.52
N GLN A 238 1.51 4.43 -16.36
CA GLN A 238 1.72 3.03 -16.01
C GLN A 238 0.99 2.14 -17.02
N ILE A 239 1.62 1.07 -17.49
CA ILE A 239 0.97 -0.01 -18.23
C ILE A 239 1.04 -1.28 -17.40
N ASN A 240 -0.13 -1.83 -17.05
CA ASN A 240 -0.24 -3.11 -16.36
C ASN A 240 -0.58 -4.22 -17.35
N GLU A 241 0.25 -5.24 -17.43
CA GLU A 241 0.09 -6.40 -18.30
C GLU A 241 -0.18 -7.66 -17.46
N ASN A 242 -1.20 -8.43 -17.85
CA ASN A 242 -1.37 -9.80 -17.38
C ASN A 242 -0.63 -10.75 -18.33
N THR A 243 0.44 -11.40 -17.87
CA THR A 243 1.34 -12.16 -18.75
C THR A 243 0.87 -13.60 -19.03
N THR A 244 -0.30 -14.02 -18.51
CA THR A 244 -0.82 -15.39 -18.73
C THR A 244 -2.25 -15.41 -19.25
N GLY A 245 -2.41 -15.77 -20.54
CA GLY A 245 -3.66 -16.24 -21.14
C GLY A 245 -4.70 -15.15 -21.46
N ASN A 246 -4.58 -14.55 -22.65
CA ASN A 246 -5.40 -13.49 -23.24
C ASN A 246 -5.26 -12.09 -22.62
N THR A 247 -4.69 -11.25 -23.48
CA THR A 247 -4.25 -9.87 -23.37
C THR A 247 -5.37 -8.94 -22.95
N GLY A 248 -5.12 -8.25 -21.84
CA GLY A 248 -5.78 -7.03 -21.42
C GLY A 248 -4.71 -6.20 -20.76
N TYR A 249 -4.50 -4.97 -21.23
CA TYR A 249 -3.71 -4.00 -20.48
C TYR A 249 -4.61 -2.95 -19.82
N LEU A 250 -4.14 -2.43 -18.70
CA LEU A 250 -4.68 -1.24 -18.08
C LEU A 250 -3.63 -0.15 -18.15
N LYS A 251 -3.92 0.91 -18.90
CA LYS A 251 -3.10 2.12 -18.93
C LYS A 251 -3.60 3.08 -17.87
N SER A 252 -2.71 3.56 -17.02
CA SER A 252 -2.99 4.59 -16.03
C SER A 252 -2.19 5.84 -16.34
N GLU A 253 -2.84 7.01 -16.35
CA GLU A 253 -2.20 8.31 -16.55
C GLU A 253 -2.38 9.16 -15.29
N TYR A 254 -1.26 9.64 -14.76
CA TYR A 254 -1.18 10.32 -13.47
C TYR A 254 -0.98 11.81 -13.69
N PHE A 255 -1.75 12.60 -12.96
CA PHE A 255 -1.69 14.06 -13.00
C PHE A 255 -1.57 14.59 -11.58
N TYR A 256 -0.58 15.43 -11.35
CA TYR A 256 -0.25 16.01 -10.06
C TYR A 256 -0.65 17.48 -10.03
#